data_AF-A0AB74E4K1-F1
#
_entry.id   AF-A0AB74E4K1-F1
#
_cell.length_a   1.000
_cell.length_b   1.000
_cell.length_c   1.000
_cell.angle_alpha   90.00
_cell.angle_beta   90.00
_cell.angle_gamma   90.00
#
_symmetry.space_group_name_H-M   'P 1'
#
loop_
_entity.id
_entity.type
_entity.pdbx_description
1 polymer ?
#
loop_
_entity_poly.entity_id
_entity_poly.type
_entity_poly.pdbx_seq_one_letter_code
_entity_poly.pdbx_strand_id
1 'polypeptide(L)'
;NVYGKLWRDWVDKDGNDFDQLKTVIEQIKHNPDSRGYIVAAWNPTEIDTMALPPCHTMFQFYVQDGKLSCQLYQRSADIFLGVTFNIASYALVTHLIAK
;
A
#
# COMPACT_ATOMS: atom_id res chain seq x y z
N ASN A 1 2.45 -10.10 11.24
CA ASN A 1 2.95 -9.30 10.11
C ASN A 1 1.87 -8.28 9.76
N VAL A 2 2.00 -7.02 10.24
CA VAL A 2 0.90 -6.03 10.28
C VAL A 2 0.53 -5.53 8.88
N TYR A 3 1.50 -5.26 8.01
CA TYR A 3 1.24 -4.77 6.65
C TYR A 3 0.54 -5.80 5.77
N GLY A 4 0.98 -7.07 5.81
CA GLY A 4 0.36 -8.14 5.03
C GLY A 4 -1.12 -8.33 5.36
N LYS A 5 -1.48 -8.25 6.65
CA LYS A 5 -2.87 -8.27 7.13
C LYS A 5 -3.66 -7.14 6.49
N LEU A 6 -3.21 -5.89 6.64
CA LEU A 6 -3.95 -4.72 6.14
C LEU A 6 -4.04 -4.70 4.59
N TRP A 7 -3.02 -5.18 3.87
CA TRP A 7 -3.02 -5.15 2.40
C TRP A 7 -3.84 -6.27 1.75
N ARG A 8 -3.93 -7.43 2.40
CA ARG A 8 -4.45 -8.67 1.78
C ARG A 8 -5.68 -9.25 2.50
N ASP A 9 -5.91 -8.86 3.74
CA ASP A 9 -6.90 -9.44 4.65
C ASP A 9 -7.50 -8.34 5.58
N TRP A 10 -8.00 -7.26 4.97
CA TRP A 10 -8.66 -6.19 5.72
C TRP A 10 -10.12 -6.58 5.96
N VAL A 11 -10.51 -6.75 7.21
CA VAL A 11 -11.86 -7.19 7.58
C VAL A 11 -12.69 -6.01 8.08
N ASP A 12 -13.89 -5.84 7.54
CA ASP A 12 -14.83 -4.83 8.03
C ASP A 12 -15.61 -5.31 9.28
N LYS A 13 -16.46 -4.43 9.82
CA LYS A 13 -17.28 -4.72 11.00
C LYS A 13 -18.27 -5.88 10.80
N ASP A 14 -18.61 -6.20 9.56
CA ASP A 14 -19.58 -7.24 9.20
C ASP A 14 -18.88 -8.58 8.86
N GLY A 15 -17.54 -8.61 8.91
CA GLY A 15 -16.73 -9.79 8.63
C GLY A 15 -16.39 -9.97 7.15
N ASN A 16 -16.65 -8.96 6.30
CA ASN A 16 -16.25 -9.02 4.90
C ASN A 16 -14.75 -8.75 4.78
N ASP A 17 -14.07 -9.56 3.96
CA ASP A 17 -12.64 -9.43 3.71
C ASP A 17 -12.35 -8.66 2.41
N PHE A 18 -11.35 -7.79 2.45
CA PHE A 18 -10.91 -6.93 1.37
C PHE A 18 -9.40 -7.09 1.11
N ASP A 19 -9.07 -7.79 0.02
CA ASP A 19 -7.71 -7.82 -0.54
C ASP A 19 -7.47 -6.56 -1.39
N GLN A 20 -7.00 -5.49 -0.73
CA GLN A 20 -6.72 -4.20 -1.37
C GLN A 20 -5.68 -4.33 -2.49
N LEU A 21 -4.61 -5.10 -2.25
CA LEU A 21 -3.52 -5.22 -3.22
C LEU A 21 -3.98 -5.94 -4.50
N LYS A 22 -4.72 -7.04 -4.35
CA LYS A 22 -5.30 -7.76 -5.50
C LYS A 22 -6.28 -6.87 -6.25
N THR A 23 -7.15 -6.16 -5.53
CA THR A 23 -8.13 -5.24 -6.12
C THR A 23 -7.44 -4.18 -6.98
N VAL A 24 -6.40 -3.54 -6.46
CA VAL A 24 -5.66 -2.50 -7.20
C VAL A 24 -4.92 -3.07 -8.41
N ILE A 25 -4.29 -4.25 -8.29
CA ILE A 25 -3.65 -4.93 -9.43
C ILE A 25 -4.66 -5.18 -10.56
N GLU A 26 -5.85 -5.66 -10.23
CA GLU A 26 -6.90 -5.89 -11.23
C GLU A 26 -7.44 -4.58 -11.82
N GLN A 27 -7.58 -3.52 -11.01
CA GLN A 27 -8.00 -2.21 -11.53
C GLN A 27 -6.96 -1.58 -12.46
N ILE A 28 -5.65 -1.74 -12.19
CA ILE A 28 -4.57 -1.27 -13.06
C ILE A 28 -4.65 -1.94 -14.43
N LYS A 29 -4.96 -3.25 -14.48
CA LYS A 29 -5.09 -4.01 -15.75
C LYS A 29 -6.31 -3.57 -16.57
N HIS A 30 -7.43 -3.29 -15.91
CA HIS A 30 -8.71 -3.09 -16.59
C HIS A 30 -9.12 -1.62 -16.78
N ASN A 31 -8.57 -0.70 -16.00
CA ASN A 31 -8.94 0.71 -16.04
C ASN A 31 -7.76 1.63 -15.69
N PRO A 32 -6.65 1.64 -16.48
CA PRO A 32 -5.35 2.27 -16.18
C PRO A 32 -5.40 3.76 -15.82
N ASP A 33 -6.42 4.49 -16.27
CA ASP A 33 -6.54 5.94 -16.07
C ASP A 33 -7.17 6.31 -14.71
N SER A 34 -7.52 5.31 -13.90
CA SER A 34 -8.09 5.56 -12.57
C SER A 34 -7.10 6.28 -11.66
N ARG A 35 -7.62 7.24 -10.89
CA ARG A 35 -6.88 7.94 -9.84
C ARG A 35 -7.04 7.27 -8.47
N GLY A 36 -7.81 6.19 -8.40
CA GLY A 36 -8.24 5.56 -7.15
C GLY A 36 -7.39 4.37 -6.69
N TYR A 37 -6.21 4.13 -7.26
CA TYR A 37 -5.36 2.98 -6.94
C TYR A 37 -4.64 3.12 -5.60
N ILE A 38 -5.39 3.07 -4.51
CA ILE A 38 -4.86 3.30 -3.17
C ILE A 38 -4.86 2.00 -2.39
N VAL A 39 -3.76 1.74 -1.69
CA VAL A 39 -3.67 0.72 -0.65
C VAL A 39 -3.33 1.43 0.65
N ALA A 40 -4.16 1.22 1.67
CA ALA A 40 -3.98 1.80 3.00
C ALA A 40 -3.54 0.73 4.00
N ALA A 41 -2.62 1.13 4.89
CA ALA A 41 -2.21 0.39 6.06
C ALA A 41 -2.50 1.18 7.35
N TRP A 42 -3.47 2.09 7.32
CA TRP A 42 -3.86 2.89 8.48
C TRP A 42 -5.31 2.60 8.82
N ASN A 43 -5.54 1.80 9.86
CA ASN A 43 -6.88 1.46 10.35
C ASN A 43 -7.17 2.15 11.70
N PRO A 44 -7.93 3.26 11.72
CA PRO A 44 -8.23 4.00 12.95
C PRO A 44 -8.85 3.17 14.08
N THR A 45 -9.55 2.07 13.76
CA THR A 45 -10.17 1.22 14.79
C THR A 45 -9.18 0.35 15.55
N GLU A 46 -7.96 0.20 15.02
CA GLU A 46 -6.93 -0.68 15.58
C GLU A 46 -5.65 0.09 15.99
N ILE A 47 -5.49 1.35 15.58
CA ILE A 47 -4.27 2.15 15.85
C ILE A 47 -3.87 2.12 17.34
N ASP A 48 -4.82 2.31 18.24
CA ASP A 48 -4.56 2.46 19.68
C ASP A 48 -4.18 1.14 20.36
N THR A 49 -4.49 0.00 19.74
CA THR A 49 -4.18 -1.34 20.27
C THR A 49 -2.94 -1.95 19.63
N MET A 50 -2.38 -1.33 18.59
CA MET A 50 -1.15 -1.77 17.95
C MET A 50 0.09 -1.38 18.78
N ALA A 51 1.01 -2.33 18.97
CA ALA A 51 2.30 -2.05 19.61
C ALA A 51 3.13 -1.00 18.85
N LEU A 52 3.03 -0.98 17.51
CA LEU A 52 3.63 0.04 16.67
C LEU A 52 2.72 0.31 15.46
N PRO A 53 2.06 1.48 15.39
CA PRO A 53 1.28 1.86 14.23
C PRO A 53 2.15 1.91 12.95
N PRO A 54 1.61 1.54 11.78
CA PRO A 54 2.35 1.53 10.53
C PRO A 54 3.02 2.88 10.19
N CYS A 55 4.31 2.87 9.87
CA CYS A 55 5.03 4.06 9.40
C CYS A 55 4.67 4.39 7.94
N HIS A 56 4.40 3.36 7.12
CA HIS A 56 3.89 3.49 5.76
C HIS A 56 2.37 3.46 5.80
N THR A 57 1.71 4.62 5.75
CA THR A 57 0.27 4.66 6.04
C THR A 57 -0.56 4.35 4.80
N MET A 58 -0.09 4.75 3.62
CA MET A 58 -0.74 4.45 2.33
C MET A 58 0.24 4.62 1.18
N PHE A 59 -0.06 3.96 0.06
CA PHE A 59 0.59 4.21 -1.22
C PHE A 59 -0.43 4.20 -2.36
N GLN A 60 -0.11 4.95 -3.41
CA GLN A 60 -0.96 5.13 -4.58
C GLN A 60 -0.18 4.76 -5.85
N PHE A 61 -0.81 4.01 -6.75
CA PHE A 61 -0.28 3.80 -8.09
C PHE A 61 -0.81 4.83 -9.08
N TYR A 62 -0.06 5.03 -10.15
CA TYR A 62 -0.47 5.87 -11.28
C TYR A 62 0.10 5.29 -12.57
N VAL A 63 -0.70 5.25 -13.64
CA VAL A 63 -0.27 4.78 -14.96
C VAL A 63 -0.30 5.94 -15.94
N GLN A 64 0.80 6.15 -16.66
CA GLN A 64 0.89 7.13 -17.73
C GLN A 64 1.85 6.62 -18.80
N ASP A 65 1.47 6.73 -20.07
CA ASP A 65 2.31 6.35 -21.22
C ASP A 65 2.88 4.92 -21.10
N GLY A 66 2.06 3.98 -20.60
CA GLY A 66 2.46 2.59 -20.38
C GLY A 66 3.44 2.37 -19.23
N LYS A 67 3.68 3.37 -18.36
CA LYS A 67 4.59 3.28 -17.21
C LYS A 67 3.80 3.32 -15.91
N LEU A 68 4.16 2.43 -14.99
CA LEU A 68 3.62 2.41 -13.63
C LEU A 68 4.51 3.24 -12.70
N SER A 69 3.89 4.16 -11.96
CA SER A 69 4.50 4.92 -10.87
C SER A 69 3.84 4.55 -9.55
N CYS A 70 4.59 4.70 -8.45
CA CYS A 70 4.10 4.47 -7.09
C CYS A 70 4.53 5.63 -6.20
N GLN A 71 3.57 6.21 -5.47
CA GLN A 71 3.80 7.23 -4.47
C GLN A 71 3.49 6.68 -3.09
N LEU A 72 4.47 6.71 -2.20
CA LEU A 72 4.32 6.33 -0.79
C LEU A 72 4.11 7.57 0.07
N TYR A 73 3.13 7.54 0.97
CA TYR A 73 3.06 8.45 2.11
C TYR A 73 3.55 7.74 3.38
N GLN A 74 4.67 8.24 3.90
CA GLN A 74 5.31 7.72 5.11
C GLN A 74 5.21 8.77 6.22
N ARG A 75 4.44 8.47 7.28
CA ARG A 75 4.19 9.42 8.39
C ARG A 75 5.41 9.68 9.29
N SER A 76 6.37 8.76 9.28
CA SER A 76 7.57 8.82 10.12
C SER A 76 8.68 8.01 9.47
N ALA A 77 9.88 8.56 9.41
CA ALA A 77 11.02 8.00 8.71
C ALA A 77 12.32 8.19 9.47
N ASP A 78 12.98 7.08 9.81
CA ASP A 78 14.39 7.09 10.17
C ASP A 78 15.21 7.29 8.90
N ILE A 79 15.82 8.46 8.75
CA ILE A 79 16.53 8.87 7.54
C ILE A 79 17.77 8.01 7.30
N PHE A 80 18.49 7.60 8.34
CA PHE A 80 19.78 6.93 8.19
C PHE A 80 19.62 5.43 7.99
N LEU A 81 18.79 4.78 8.81
CA LEU A 81 18.64 3.32 8.80
C LEU A 81 17.42 2.84 8.01
N GLY A 82 16.31 3.61 8.06
CA GLY A 82 15.02 3.16 7.55
C GLY A 82 14.77 3.54 6.09
N VAL A 83 15.05 4.79 5.70
CA VAL A 83 14.67 5.33 4.38
C VAL A 83 15.27 4.54 3.23
N THR A 84 16.54 4.14 3.34
CA THR A 84 17.22 3.34 2.30
C THR A 84 16.49 2.01 2.04
N PHE A 85 16.10 1.32 3.11
CA PHE A 85 15.34 0.08 3.02
C PHE A 85 13.93 0.31 2.45
N ASN A 86 13.28 1.39 2.84
CA ASN A 86 11.94 1.73 2.39
C ASN A 86 11.93 2.05 0.89
N ILE A 87 12.89 2.85 0.41
CA ILE A 87 13.02 3.15 -1.02
C ILE A 87 13.19 1.86 -1.83
N ALA A 88 14.10 0.98 -1.40
CA ALA A 88 14.32 -0.30 -2.07
C ALA A 88 13.05 -1.19 -2.07
N SER A 89 12.33 -1.22 -0.95
CA SER A 89 11.11 -2.01 -0.80
C SER A 89 9.99 -1.56 -1.73
N TYR A 90 9.70 -0.25 -1.79
CA TYR A 90 8.62 0.26 -2.65
C TYR A 90 9.03 0.33 -4.13
N ALA A 91 10.31 0.49 -4.44
CA ALA A 91 10.83 0.30 -5.79
C ALA A 91 10.61 -1.14 -6.25
N LEU A 92 10.92 -2.13 -5.41
CA LEU A 92 10.69 -3.54 -5.71
C LEU A 92 9.20 -3.84 -5.91
N VAL A 93 8.33 -3.36 -5.02
CA VAL A 93 6.87 -3.52 -5.16
C VAL A 93 6.37 -2.94 -6.50
N THR A 94 6.86 -1.75 -6.88
CA THR A 94 6.51 -1.12 -8.15
C THR A 94 6.92 -1.98 -9.33
N HIS A 95 8.15 -2.52 -9.32
CA HIS A 95 8.63 -3.42 -10.37
C HIS A 95 7.87 -4.75 -10.43
N LEU A 96 7.50 -5.32 -9.28
CA LEU A 96 6.74 -6.59 -9.22
C LEU A 96 5.33 -6.44 -9.77
N ILE A 97 4.69 -5.29 -9.56
CA ILE A 97 3.32 -5.02 -10.05
C ILE A 97 3.33 -4.61 -11.53
N ALA A 98 4.39 -3.91 -11.97
CA ALA A 98 4.54 -3.52 -13.37
C ALA A 98 4.86 -4.70 -14.31
N LYS A 99 5.29 -5.84 -13.77
CA LYS A 99 5.67 -7.05 -14.52
C LYS A 99 4.46 -7.93 -14.82
#